data_AF-A0A4R1CJZ5-F1
#
_entry.id   AF-A0A4R1CJZ5-F1
#
_cell.length_a   1.000
_cell.length_b   1.000
_cell.length_c   1.000
_cell.angle_alpha   90.00
_cell.angle_beta   90.00
_cell.angle_gamma   90.00
#
_symmetry.space_group_name_H-M   'P 1'
#
loop_
_entity.id
_entity.type
_entity.pdbx_description
1 polymer ?
#
loop_
_entity_poly.entity_id
_entity_poly.type
_entity_poly.pdbx_seq_one_letter_code
_entity_poly.pdbx_strand_id
1 'polypeptide(L)' 'MGMRIFGAGCGLVLLVLGGVMTAIGLGLLGDAGNGASWYATVGPATAGLGVALAWVSVAPKRH' A
#
# COMPACT_ATOMS: atom_id res chain seq x y z
N MET A 1 -1.68 -6.89 -22.67
CA MET A 1 -0.66 -6.02 -22.04
C MET A 1 -1.29 -5.02 -21.05
N GLY A 2 -2.27 -4.20 -21.46
CA GLY A 2 -2.82 -3.09 -20.67
C GLY A 2 -3.36 -3.42 -19.26
N MET A 3 -4.09 -4.53 -19.08
CA MET A 3 -4.68 -4.88 -17.78
C MET A 3 -3.63 -5.22 -16.70
N ARG A 4 -2.47 -5.76 -17.09
CA ARG A 4 -1.39 -6.12 -16.13
C ARG A 4 -0.65 -4.87 -15.64
N ILE A 5 -0.45 -3.91 -16.53
CA ILE A 5 0.17 -2.61 -16.22
C ILE A 5 -0.74 -1.79 -15.32
N PHE A 6 -2.04 -1.78 -15.61
CA PHE A 6 -3.03 -1.10 -14.76
C PHE A 6 -3.09 -1.70 -13.34
N GLY A 7 -3.11 -3.04 -13.22
CA GLY A 7 -3.08 -3.72 -11.92
C GLY A 7 -1.79 -3.46 -11.13
N ALA A 8 -0.64 -3.49 -11.79
CA ALA A 8 0.64 -3.13 -11.16
C ALA A 8 0.69 -1.67 -10.73
N GLY A 9 0.16 -0.74 -11.54
CA GLY A 9 0.07 0.68 -11.22
C GLY A 9 -0.84 0.93 -10.01
N CYS A 10 -2.01 0.29 -9.96
CA CYS A 10 -2.93 0.39 -8.83
C CYS A 10 -2.30 -0.18 -7.55
N GLY A 11 -1.57 -1.30 -7.65
CA GLY A 11 -0.81 -1.87 -6.53
C GLY A 11 0.26 -0.92 -6.00
N LEU A 12 0.99 -0.23 -6.88
CA LEU A 12 2.00 0.75 -6.50
C LEU A 12 1.40 1.97 -5.79
N VAL A 13 0.23 2.44 -6.25
CA VAL A 13 -0.49 3.54 -5.58
C VAL A 13 -0.88 3.14 -4.16
N LEU A 14 -1.48 1.96 -3.97
CA LEU A 14 -1.88 1.45 -2.65
C LEU A 14 -0.68 1.22 -1.72
N LEU A 15 0.45 0.77 -2.27
CA LEU A 15 1.72 0.64 -1.55
C LEU A 15 2.16 2.00 -0.96
N VAL A 16 2.23 3.02 -1.81
CA VAL A 16 2.68 4.37 -1.41
C VAL A 16 1.70 4.98 -0.41
N LEU A 17 0.40 4.86 -0.65
CA LEU A 17 -0.63 5.41 0.23
C LEU A 17 -0.59 4.74 1.62
N GLY A 18 -0.45 3.41 1.66
CA GLY A 18 -0.29 2.67 2.91
C GLY A 18 1.02 3.02 3.64
N GLY A 19 2.12 3.23 2.91
CA GLY A 19 3.40 3.67 3.47
C GLY A 19 3.29 5.06 4.12
N VAL A 20 2.64 6.02 3.44
CA VAL A 20 2.39 7.36 3.97
C VAL A 20 1.51 7.31 5.21
N MET A 21 0.43 6.53 5.22
CA MET A 21 -0.41 6.37 6.40
C MET A 21 0.36 5.73 7.57
N THR A 22 1.17 4.72 7.30
CA THR A 22 2.06 4.12 8.31
C THR A 22 2.99 5.18 8.90
N ALA A 23 3.64 5.98 8.05
CA ALA A 23 4.57 7.02 8.49
C ALA A 23 3.88 8.13 9.32
N ILE A 24 2.65 8.51 8.97
CA ILE A 24 1.82 9.42 9.77
C ILE A 24 1.49 8.77 11.11
N GLY A 25 1.09 7.50 11.11
CA GLY A 25 0.72 6.80 12.34
C GLY A 25 1.85 6.55 13.32
N LEU A 26 3.09 6.42 12.82
CA LEU A 26 4.30 6.38 13.64
C LEU A 26 4.78 7.76 14.08
N GLY A 27 4.16 8.85 13.64
CA GLY A 27 4.57 10.21 13.97
C GLY A 27 5.85 10.68 13.25
N LEU A 28 6.28 9.98 12.20
CA LEU A 28 7.48 10.34 11.42
C LEU A 28 7.28 11.61 10.57
N LEU A 29 6.03 12.02 10.33
CA LEU A 29 5.64 13.15 9.48
C LEU A 29 5.05 14.35 10.25
N GLY A 30 5.09 14.33 11.59
CA GLY A 30 4.56 15.40 12.46
C GLY A 30 3.66 14.87 13.58
N ASP A 31 3.23 15.77 14.48
CA ASP A 31 2.40 15.45 15.66
C ASP A 31 1.07 14.81 15.23
N ALA A 32 1.10 13.49 15.18
CA ALA A 32 -0.06 12.69 14.86
C ALA A 32 -0.91 12.63 16.13
N GLY A 33 -1.98 13.42 16.16
CA GLY A 33 -2.98 13.41 17.23
C GLY A 33 -3.64 12.04 17.39
N ASN A 34 -4.72 11.94 18.16
CA ASN A 34 -5.36 10.68 18.56
C ASN A 34 -5.72 9.68 17.41
N GLY A 35 -5.73 10.12 16.14
CA GLY A 35 -5.88 9.28 14.95
C GLY A 35 -4.60 8.57 14.46
N ALA A 36 -3.43 8.85 15.02
CA ALA A 36 -2.13 8.27 14.63
C ALA A 36 -2.12 6.73 14.75
N SER A 37 -2.64 6.22 15.85
CA SER A 37 -2.66 4.78 16.16
C SER A 37 -3.47 3.98 15.12
N TRP A 38 -4.55 4.57 14.61
CA TRP A 38 -5.35 3.98 13.54
C TRP A 38 -4.54 3.87 12.24
N TYR A 39 -3.85 4.95 11.85
CA TYR A 39 -3.03 4.94 10.63
C TYR A 39 -1.82 4.00 10.72
N ALA A 40 -1.26 3.79 11.91
CA ALA A 40 -0.20 2.82 12.15
C ALA A 40 -0.67 1.36 11.94
N THR A 41 -1.96 1.11 12.12
CA THR A 41 -2.56 -0.23 11.92
C THR A 41 -3.06 -0.43 10.49
N VAL A 42 -3.69 0.58 9.91
CA VAL A 42 -4.27 0.49 8.56
C VAL A 42 -3.22 0.64 7.47
N GLY A 43 -2.22 1.48 7.67
CA GLY A 43 -1.16 1.73 6.70
C GLY A 43 -0.45 0.46 6.21
N PRO A 44 0.04 -0.42 7.11
CA PRO A 44 0.69 -1.67 6.71
C PRO A 44 -0.26 -2.61 5.96
N ALA A 45 -1.53 -2.66 6.34
CA ALA A 45 -2.53 -3.48 5.66
C ALA A 45 -2.77 -2.98 4.23
N THR A 46 -2.93 -1.67 4.02
CA THR A 46 -3.09 -1.07 2.69
C THR A 46 -1.83 -1.25 1.84
N ALA A 47 -0.65 -1.08 2.44
CA ALA A 47 0.62 -1.28 1.74
C ALA A 47 0.79 -2.74 1.30
N GLY A 48 0.49 -3.70 2.18
CA GLY A 48 0.50 -5.13 1.88
C GLY A 48 -0.47 -5.51 0.77
N LEU A 49 -1.66 -4.90 0.75
CA LEU A 49 -2.65 -5.07 -0.32
C LEU A 49 -2.12 -4.56 -1.67
N GLY A 50 -1.39 -3.44 -1.65
CA GLY A 50 -0.68 -2.91 -2.82
C GLY A 50 0.38 -3.88 -3.37
N VAL A 51 1.21 -4.45 -2.49
CA VAL A 51 2.19 -5.49 -2.86
C VAL A 51 1.48 -6.71 -3.46
N ALA A 52 0.41 -7.19 -2.82
CA ALA A 52 -0.33 -8.35 -3.28
C ALA A 52 -0.96 -8.14 -4.68
N LEU A 53 -1.54 -6.96 -4.92
CA LEU A 53 -2.09 -6.58 -6.23
C LEU A 53 -1.02 -6.47 -7.29
N ALA A 54 0.12 -5.87 -6.97
CA ALA A 54 1.26 -5.80 -7.88
C ALA A 54 1.77 -7.22 -8.21
N TRP A 55 1.89 -8.08 -7.20
CA TRP A 55 2.35 -9.45 -7.38
C TRP A 55 1.39 -10.27 -8.25
N VAL A 56 0.08 -10.25 -7.98
CA VAL A 56 -0.92 -10.97 -8.79
C VAL A 56 -0.95 -10.46 -10.25
N SER A 57 -0.71 -9.17 -10.47
CA SER A 57 -0.71 -8.57 -11.81
C SER A 57 0.52 -8.96 -12.63
N VAL A 58 1.67 -9.10 -11.97
CA VAL A 58 2.97 -9.37 -12.60
C VAL A 58 3.31 -10.87 -12.60
N ALA A 59 2.76 -11.65 -11.67
CA ALA A 59 3.10 -13.06 -11.49
C ALA A 59 2.97 -13.84 -12.81
N PRO A 60 3.97 -14.69 -13.12
CA PRO A 60 3.89 -15.58 -14.26
C PRO A 60 2.76 -16.58 -14.01
N LYS A 61 1.79 -16.63 -14.93
CA LYS A 61 0.75 -17.66 -14.91
C LYS A 61 1.46 -19.00 -15.15
N ARG A 62 1.54 -19.85 -14.12
CA ARG A 62 1.92 -21.25 -14.31
C ARG A 62 0.80 -21.89 -15.12
N HIS A 63 1.13 -22.25 -16.36
CA HIS A 63 0.33 -23.13 -17.21
C HIS A 63 0.40 -24.56 -16.69
#